data_AF-A0A925EHW8-F1
#
_entry.id   AF-A0A925EHW8-F1
#
_cell.length_a   1.000
_cell.length_b   1.000
_cell.length_c   1.000
_cell.angle_alpha   90.00
_cell.angle_beta   90.00
_cell.angle_gamma   90.00
#
_symmetry.space_group_name_H-M   'P 1'
#
loop_
_entity.id
_entity.type
_entity.pdbx_description
1 polymer ?
#
loop_
_entity_poly.entity_id
_entity_poly.type
_entity_poly.pdbx_seq_one_letter_code
_entity_poly.pdbx_strand_id
1 'polypeptide(L)'
;MKKAAQIVFSCSILAAIPLFLLIASVYPTFHVSARRWDTRTCTRYYEGVSKGMIWEDGEWHHYVDFEVDNLEPLNSWRVIDAPVDSAIWREYSTSSSFLRRVAYRWPSNWWDPFPASSWKICLLSS
;
A
#
# COMPACT_ATOMS: atom_id res chain seq x y z
N MET A 1 32.24 16.58 66.41
CA MET A 1 31.27 16.54 67.53
C MET A 1 30.42 17.81 67.49
N LYS A 2 29.07 17.68 67.53
CA LYS A 2 28.06 18.76 67.74
C LYS A 2 27.93 19.76 66.56
N LYS A 3 26.77 20.16 66.04
CA LYS A 3 25.35 20.09 66.44
C LYS A 3 24.49 20.28 65.16
N ALA A 4 23.31 19.67 65.17
CA ALA A 4 22.23 19.91 64.24
C ALA A 4 21.62 21.32 64.42
N ALA A 5 21.09 21.88 63.33
CA ALA A 5 20.03 22.88 63.37
C ALA A 5 19.09 22.65 62.18
N GLN A 6 17.90 22.13 62.48
CA GLN A 6 16.73 22.17 61.61
C GLN A 6 16.22 23.61 61.54
N ILE A 7 15.92 24.09 60.34
CA ILE A 7 14.96 25.18 60.12
C ILE A 7 13.97 24.69 59.07
N VAL A 8 12.71 24.62 59.48
CA VAL A 8 11.52 24.37 58.66
C VAL A 8 10.77 25.70 58.59
N PHE A 9 10.46 26.21 57.40
CA PHE A 9 9.35 27.13 57.09
C PHE A 9 9.25 27.19 55.54
N SER A 10 8.26 26.53 54.93
CA SER A 10 6.91 27.04 54.59
C SER A 10 6.88 27.92 53.33
N CYS A 11 5.80 27.76 52.55
CA CYS A 11 5.41 28.50 51.33
C CYS A 11 6.24 28.18 50.08
N SER A 12 5.71 27.75 48.94
CA SER A 12 4.37 27.89 48.39
C SER A 12 4.13 26.74 47.39
N ILE A 13 3.03 26.02 47.50
CA ILE A 13 2.55 25.18 46.40
C ILE A 13 1.90 26.14 45.39
N LEU A 14 2.71 26.67 44.47
CA LEU A 14 2.13 27.15 43.21
C LEU A 14 1.62 25.90 42.49
N ALA A 15 0.30 25.81 42.36
CA ALA A 15 -0.37 24.87 41.50
C ALA A 15 0.15 25.08 40.07
N ALA A 16 1.09 24.23 39.65
CA ALA A 16 1.43 24.07 38.26
C ALA A 16 0.25 23.38 37.59
N ILE A 17 -0.62 24.16 36.96
CA ILE A 17 -1.62 23.66 36.01
C ILE A 17 -0.81 22.94 34.92
N PRO A 18 -0.89 21.60 34.77
CA PRO A 18 -0.35 20.99 33.59
C PRO A 18 -1.21 21.51 32.44
N LEU A 19 -0.58 22.36 31.64
CA LEU A 19 -1.01 22.77 30.34
C LEU A 19 -1.30 21.49 29.56
N PHE A 20 -2.57 21.06 29.55
CA PHE A 20 -3.11 20.10 28.59
C PHE A 20 -3.04 20.80 27.23
N LEU A 21 -1.83 20.89 26.70
CA LEU A 21 -1.58 21.17 25.31
C LEU A 21 -2.33 20.09 24.54
N LEU A 22 -3.41 20.52 23.91
CA LEU A 22 -4.01 19.86 22.77
C LEU A 22 -2.88 19.54 21.78
N ILE A 23 -2.32 18.35 21.89
CA ILE A 23 -1.79 17.66 20.73
C ILE A 23 -3.06 17.14 20.04
N ALA A 24 -3.70 18.03 19.28
CA ALA A 24 -4.52 17.58 18.18
C ALA A 24 -3.55 16.81 17.30
N SER A 25 -3.52 15.49 17.52
CA SER A 25 -2.71 14.56 16.78
C SER A 25 -3.00 14.83 15.31
N VAL A 26 -2.01 15.40 14.63
CA VAL A 26 -1.95 15.44 13.18
C VAL A 26 -1.69 14.01 12.76
N TYR A 27 -2.69 13.15 12.93
CA TYR A 27 -2.73 11.91 12.22
C TYR A 27 -2.83 12.33 10.76
N PRO A 28 -1.86 11.99 9.90
CA PRO A 28 -2.11 12.05 8.48
C PRO A 28 -3.37 11.22 8.27
N THR A 29 -4.45 11.87 7.81
CA THR A 29 -5.57 11.16 7.23
C THR A 29 -4.99 10.42 6.03
N PHE A 30 -4.59 9.17 6.24
CA PHE A 30 -4.41 8.23 5.17
C PHE A 30 -5.77 8.17 4.49
N HIS A 31 -5.93 8.92 3.40
CA HIS A 31 -6.94 8.60 2.41
C HIS A 31 -6.55 7.24 1.86
N VAL A 32 -6.98 6.20 2.58
CA VAL A 32 -7.17 4.89 2.00
C VAL A 32 -8.23 5.14 0.94
N SER A 33 -7.79 5.36 -0.30
CA SER A 33 -8.67 5.26 -1.45
C SER A 33 -9.25 3.86 -1.35
N ALA A 34 -10.49 3.76 -0.88
CA ALA A 34 -11.20 2.50 -0.86
C ALA A 34 -11.21 2.03 -2.31
N ARG A 35 -10.42 0.97 -2.61
CA ARG A 35 -10.41 0.36 -3.93
C ARG A 35 -11.86 0.01 -4.21
N ARG A 36 -12.51 0.77 -5.10
CA ARG A 36 -13.93 0.59 -5.38
C ARG A 36 -14.05 -0.80 -5.98
N TRP A 37 -14.62 -1.72 -5.22
CA TRP A 37 -14.86 -3.08 -5.68
C TRP A 37 -15.79 -2.98 -6.89
N ASP A 38 -15.23 -3.21 -8.07
CA ASP A 38 -16.01 -3.28 -9.29
C ASP A 38 -17.00 -4.44 -9.15
N THR A 39 -18.30 -4.16 -9.19
CA THR A 39 -19.36 -5.17 -8.98
C THR A 39 -19.65 -5.99 -10.23
N ARG A 40 -18.98 -5.70 -11.36
CA ARG A 40 -19.14 -6.47 -12.60
C ARG A 40 -18.68 -7.92 -12.40
N THR A 41 -19.33 -8.85 -13.11
CA THR A 41 -19.08 -10.28 -12.98
C THR A 41 -17.77 -10.65 -13.67
N CYS A 42 -16.96 -11.52 -13.05
CA CYS A 42 -15.77 -12.08 -13.69
C CYS A 42 -16.19 -13.07 -14.79
N THR A 43 -15.78 -12.82 -16.04
CA THR A 43 -16.08 -13.68 -17.18
C THR A 43 -14.97 -14.68 -17.50
N ARG A 44 -13.71 -14.29 -17.25
CA ARG A 44 -12.53 -15.10 -17.52
C ARG A 44 -11.40 -14.76 -16.56
N TYR A 45 -10.51 -15.71 -16.32
CA TYR A 45 -9.38 -15.59 -15.40
C TYR A 45 -8.06 -15.77 -16.14
N TYR A 46 -7.03 -15.04 -15.71
CA TYR A 46 -5.68 -15.12 -16.25
C TYR A 46 -4.66 -15.12 -15.11
N GLU A 47 -3.63 -15.95 -15.26
CA GLU A 47 -2.50 -16.02 -14.33
C GLU A 47 -1.34 -15.14 -14.86
N GLY A 48 -0.46 -14.70 -13.96
CA GLY A 48 0.71 -13.94 -14.36
C GLY A 48 1.67 -14.78 -15.20
N VAL A 49 2.09 -14.24 -16.35
CA VAL A 49 2.95 -14.92 -17.34
C VAL A 49 4.42 -14.52 -17.21
N SER A 50 4.69 -13.30 -16.75
CA SER A 50 6.05 -12.81 -16.56
C SER A 50 6.13 -11.86 -15.37
N LYS A 51 7.34 -11.69 -14.82
CA LYS A 51 7.60 -10.72 -13.76
C LYS A 51 8.96 -10.06 -13.95
N GLY A 52 9.11 -8.86 -13.39
CA GLY A 52 10.37 -8.13 -13.46
C GLY A 52 10.35 -6.87 -12.62
N MET A 53 11.28 -5.95 -12.93
CA MET A 53 11.33 -4.63 -12.32
C MET A 53 11.22 -3.54 -13.37
N ILE A 54 10.54 -2.44 -13.01
CA ILE A 54 10.40 -1.23 -13.82
C ILE A 54 10.86 -0.02 -13.00
N TRP A 55 11.56 0.91 -13.64
CA TRP A 55 11.94 2.18 -13.04
C TRP A 55 10.91 3.24 -13.41
N GLU A 56 10.15 3.73 -12.43
CA GLU A 56 9.10 4.73 -12.66
C GLU A 56 8.94 5.60 -11.41
N ASP A 57 8.62 6.88 -11.59
CA ASP A 57 8.42 7.85 -10.52
C ASP A 57 9.61 7.93 -9.52
N GLY A 58 10.83 7.69 -10.02
CA GLY A 58 12.07 7.80 -9.25
C GLY A 58 12.42 6.58 -8.38
N GLU A 59 11.68 5.48 -8.49
CA GLU A 59 11.89 4.26 -7.72
C GLU A 59 11.77 3.00 -8.59
N TRP A 60 12.39 1.90 -8.16
CA TRP A 60 12.20 0.58 -8.77
C TRP A 60 10.95 -0.08 -8.19
N HIS A 61 10.04 -0.52 -9.06
CA HIS A 61 8.84 -1.27 -8.70
C HIS A 61 8.91 -2.66 -9.31
N HIS A 62 8.48 -3.67 -8.56
CA HIS A 62 8.28 -5.00 -9.13
C HIS A 62 6.98 -5.00 -9.93
N TYR A 63 6.91 -5.81 -10.98
CA TYR A 63 5.71 -5.96 -11.77
C TYR A 63 5.43 -7.41 -12.12
N VAL A 64 4.16 -7.70 -12.37
CA VAL A 64 3.68 -8.94 -12.99
C VAL A 64 2.87 -8.58 -14.23
N ASP A 65 3.13 -9.28 -15.32
CA ASP A 65 2.39 -9.17 -16.57
C ASP A 65 1.42 -10.34 -16.75
N PHE A 66 0.29 -10.04 -17.37
CA PHE A 66 -0.77 -10.98 -17.72
C PHE A 66 -1.06 -10.84 -19.20
N GLU A 67 -1.03 -11.96 -19.93
CA GLU A 67 -1.40 -12.02 -21.34
C GLU A 67 -2.90 -12.34 -21.45
N VAL A 68 -3.68 -11.42 -22.00
CA VAL A 68 -5.12 -11.57 -22.24
C VAL A 68 -5.40 -11.74 -23.74
N ASP A 69 -6.64 -12.02 -24.12
CA ASP A 69 -7.01 -12.09 -25.53
C ASP A 69 -7.05 -10.66 -26.13
N ASN A 70 -6.61 -10.49 -27.38
CA ASN A 70 -6.54 -9.21 -28.07
C ASN A 70 -7.92 -8.62 -28.40
N LEU A 71 -8.98 -9.44 -28.34
CA LEU A 71 -10.37 -9.03 -28.51
C LEU A 71 -10.97 -8.44 -27.22
N GLU A 72 -10.27 -8.53 -26.09
CA GLU A 72 -10.82 -8.16 -24.78
C GLU A 72 -10.61 -6.67 -24.47
N PRO A 73 -11.62 -5.98 -23.90
CA PRO A 73 -11.52 -4.55 -23.60
C PRO A 73 -10.33 -4.20 -22.69
N LEU A 74 -9.65 -3.09 -23.00
CA LEU A 74 -8.47 -2.63 -22.26
C LEU A 74 -8.76 -2.33 -20.78
N ASN A 75 -9.96 -1.86 -20.43
CA ASN A 75 -10.27 -1.31 -19.10
C ASN A 75 -11.32 -2.13 -18.32
N SER A 76 -11.50 -3.41 -18.68
CA SER A 76 -12.46 -4.30 -18.02
C SER A 76 -11.75 -5.48 -17.38
N TRP A 77 -10.92 -5.22 -16.38
CA TRP A 77 -10.25 -6.25 -15.60
C TRP A 77 -9.98 -5.79 -14.18
N ARG A 78 -9.68 -6.74 -13.29
CA ARG A 78 -9.23 -6.47 -11.91
C ARG A 78 -8.33 -7.58 -11.41
N VAL A 79 -7.49 -7.26 -10.43
CA VAL A 79 -6.78 -8.26 -9.63
C VAL A 79 -7.76 -8.98 -8.71
N ILE A 80 -7.72 -10.31 -8.70
CA ILE A 80 -8.56 -11.16 -7.83
C ILE A 80 -7.73 -11.99 -6.84
N ASP A 81 -6.44 -12.17 -7.13
CA ASP A 81 -5.50 -12.84 -6.23
C ASP A 81 -4.13 -12.18 -6.40
N ALA A 82 -3.57 -11.76 -5.28
CA ALA A 82 -2.24 -11.16 -5.21
C ALA A 82 -1.62 -11.51 -3.86
N PRO A 83 -0.41 -12.11 -3.83
CA PRO A 83 0.25 -12.46 -2.58
C PRO A 83 0.62 -11.24 -1.72
N VAL A 84 0.63 -10.04 -2.32
CA VAL A 84 0.91 -8.76 -1.66
C VAL A 84 -0.08 -7.67 -2.11
N ASP A 85 -1.38 -7.94 -2.05
CA ASP A 85 -2.43 -7.01 -2.53
C ASP A 85 -2.33 -5.58 -1.94
N SER A 86 -2.00 -5.43 -0.66
CA SER A 86 -1.83 -4.12 -0.02
C SER A 86 -0.65 -3.30 -0.56
N ALA A 87 0.25 -3.93 -1.32
CA ALA A 87 1.41 -3.30 -1.93
C ALA A 87 1.20 -2.95 -3.40
N ILE A 88 0.05 -3.29 -4.00
CA ILE A 88 -0.24 -2.91 -5.38
C ILE A 88 -0.18 -1.39 -5.51
N TRP A 89 0.64 -0.96 -6.45
CA TRP A 89 0.94 0.44 -6.68
C TRP A 89 0.17 0.99 -7.87
N ARG A 90 0.22 0.28 -9.01
CA ARG A 90 -0.42 0.72 -10.25
C ARG A 90 -0.81 -0.46 -11.12
N GLU A 91 -1.94 -0.32 -11.78
CA GLU A 91 -2.47 -1.25 -12.78
C GLU A 91 -2.39 -0.58 -14.15
N TYR A 92 -1.88 -1.29 -15.17
CA TYR A 92 -1.70 -0.75 -16.52
C TYR A 92 -2.41 -1.61 -17.55
N SER A 93 -3.00 -0.94 -18.52
CA SER A 93 -3.44 -1.53 -19.78
C SER A 93 -2.67 -0.88 -20.90
N THR A 94 -1.80 -1.63 -21.57
CA THR A 94 -1.05 -1.10 -22.70
C THR A 94 -1.93 -1.12 -23.96
N SER A 95 -1.90 -0.03 -24.73
CA SER A 95 -2.75 0.15 -25.91
C SER A 95 -2.42 -0.79 -27.07
N SER A 96 -1.25 -1.44 -27.07
CA SER A 96 -0.74 -2.17 -28.21
C SER A 96 -0.73 -3.69 -28.06
N SER A 97 -1.00 -4.25 -26.87
CA SER A 97 -0.35 -5.54 -26.62
C SER A 97 -1.01 -6.45 -25.62
N PHE A 98 -2.35 -6.54 -25.56
CA PHE A 98 -3.03 -7.66 -24.86
C PHE A 98 -2.45 -7.99 -23.47
N LEU A 99 -1.83 -7.00 -22.83
CA LEU A 99 -0.96 -7.16 -21.69
C LEU A 99 -1.58 -6.28 -20.64
N ARG A 100 -1.84 -6.89 -19.49
CA ARG A 100 -2.17 -6.18 -18.27
C ARG A 100 -0.96 -6.28 -17.38
N ARG A 101 -0.58 -5.18 -16.75
CA ARG A 101 0.54 -5.14 -15.81
C ARG A 101 0.04 -4.69 -14.46
N VAL A 102 0.50 -5.36 -13.42
CA VAL A 102 0.32 -4.92 -12.03
C VAL A 102 1.71 -4.63 -11.48
N ALA A 103 1.99 -3.36 -11.21
CA ALA A 103 3.18 -2.97 -10.46
C ALA A 103 2.85 -2.93 -8.96
N TYR A 104 3.78 -3.39 -8.14
CA TYR A 104 3.63 -3.47 -6.70
C TYR A 104 4.94 -3.14 -5.98
N ARG A 105 4.80 -2.68 -4.74
CA ARG A 105 5.91 -2.25 -3.90
C ARG A 105 6.51 -3.47 -3.21
N TRP A 106 7.71 -3.82 -3.64
CA TRP A 106 8.58 -4.76 -2.93
C TRP A 106 10.00 -4.19 -2.93
N PRO A 107 10.77 -4.34 -1.84
CA PRO A 107 12.12 -3.82 -1.81
C PRO A 107 12.93 -4.31 -3.01
N SER A 108 13.46 -3.38 -3.81
CA SER A 108 14.16 -3.70 -5.07
C SER A 108 15.46 -4.49 -4.86
N ASN A 109 16.01 -4.42 -3.65
CA ASN A 109 17.20 -5.15 -3.22
C ASN A 109 16.89 -6.51 -2.58
N TRP A 110 15.62 -6.90 -2.46
CA TRP A 110 15.22 -8.19 -1.89
C TRP A 110 14.83 -9.15 -3.00
N TRP A 111 15.13 -10.43 -2.81
CA TRP A 111 14.59 -11.47 -3.68
C TRP A 111 13.07 -11.44 -3.57
N ASP A 112 12.39 -11.36 -4.72
CA ASP A 112 10.94 -11.47 -4.81
C ASP A 112 10.54 -12.96 -4.84
N PRO A 113 9.96 -13.49 -3.73
CA PRO A 113 9.62 -14.89 -3.59
C PRO A 113 8.32 -15.26 -4.33
N PHE A 114 7.59 -14.29 -4.88
CA PHE A 114 6.28 -14.50 -5.46
C PHE A 114 6.41 -14.82 -6.95
N PRO A 115 6.16 -16.06 -7.40
CA PRO A 115 6.19 -16.37 -8.82
C PRO A 115 5.04 -15.64 -9.55
N ALA A 116 5.21 -15.36 -10.85
CA ALA A 116 4.16 -14.68 -11.64
C ALA A 116 2.81 -15.43 -11.58
N SER A 117 2.84 -16.76 -11.58
CA SER A 117 1.64 -17.63 -11.50
C SER A 117 0.88 -17.55 -10.17
N SER A 118 1.47 -16.95 -9.12
CA SER A 118 0.77 -16.71 -7.85
C SER A 118 -0.18 -15.52 -7.91
N TRP A 119 -0.18 -14.76 -9.02
CA TRP A 119 -1.06 -13.63 -9.23
C TRP A 119 -2.16 -13.99 -10.22
N LYS A 120 -3.37 -13.45 -9.99
CA LYS A 120 -4.53 -13.68 -10.86
C LYS A 120 -5.30 -12.41 -11.09
N ILE A 121 -5.71 -12.22 -12.34
CA ILE A 121 -6.68 -11.21 -12.73
C ILE A 121 -7.95 -11.87 -13.26
N CYS A 122 -9.05 -11.13 -13.24
CA CYS A 122 -10.25 -11.51 -13.98
C CYS A 122 -10.68 -10.39 -14.94
N LEU A 123 -11.24 -10.77 -16.09
CA LEU A 123 -11.94 -9.86 -16.98
C LEU A 123 -13.36 -9.64 -16.50
N LEU A 124 -13.85 -8.42 -16.67
CA LEU A 124 -15.15 -7.99 -16.19
C LEU A 124 -16.14 -7.92 -17.35
N SER A 125 -17.36 -8.43 -17.14
CA SER A 125 -18.46 -8.28 -18.09
C SER A 125 -18.71 -6.79 -18.38
N SER A 126 -18.91 -6.43 -19.64
CA SER A 126 -19.30 -5.05 -20.02
C SER A 126 -20.70 -4.70 -19.54
#